data_AF-B5YP37-F1
#
_entry.id   AF-B5YP37-F1
#
_cell.length_a   1.000
_cell.length_b   1.000
_cell.length_c   1.000
_cell.angle_alpha   90.00
_cell.angle_beta   90.00
_cell.angle_gamma   90.00
#
_symmetry.space_group_name_H-M   'P 1'
#
loop_
_entity.id
_entity.type
_entity.pdbx_description
1 polymer ?
#
loop_
_entity_poly.entity_id
_entity_poly.type
_entity_poly.pdbx_seq_one_letter_code
_entity_poly.pdbx_strand_id
1 'polypeptide(L)'
;ITGRIATVAKDQEGSRFIQKRLELADASELESAFAEVLPALRDLVNDVYGNFAVQGLLEFGTDAMKKEVGENLAVDIVSLSSKAYGCRIVQKAIETLDKNDVASLVSSFKGQVLSCIFDLNANHVIQKFLTVINLALSLTQSLDVIVDEVINDCEELCKHAYGCRVVQRLVEHGLDPIQSRVLDNVIACHESLIDDKFGNYVIGRLIACGRKEDREAIVKTMSGNVLKFSKNKQASNVVEAMLQHGDVAQRKKILQEMLNVSVRTVSAVVSMAEDQYANYVLKKAMDAIDQGEQ
;
A
#
# COMPACT_ATOMS: atom_id res chain seq x y z
N ILE A 1 -34.88 -8.88 19.36
CA ILE A 1 -34.89 -10.00 18.37
C ILE A 1 -34.02 -11.18 18.80
N THR A 2 -33.78 -11.31 20.11
CA THR A 2 -32.95 -12.36 20.72
C THR A 2 -33.38 -13.76 20.28
N GLY A 3 -32.40 -14.63 20.07
CA GLY A 3 -32.52 -15.97 19.50
C GLY A 3 -32.60 -16.02 17.98
N ARG A 4 -32.57 -14.88 17.29
CA ARG A 4 -32.65 -14.77 15.82
C ARG A 4 -31.67 -13.76 15.22
N ILE A 5 -30.75 -13.18 15.98
CA ILE A 5 -29.85 -12.11 15.53
C ILE A 5 -29.01 -12.58 14.35
N ALA A 6 -28.35 -13.73 14.45
CA ALA A 6 -27.53 -14.27 13.36
C ALA A 6 -28.35 -14.58 12.10
N THR A 7 -29.60 -15.05 12.25
CA THR A 7 -30.48 -15.30 11.10
C THR A 7 -30.94 -14.01 10.44
N VAL A 8 -31.33 -13.01 11.25
CA VAL A 8 -31.75 -11.68 10.77
C VAL A 8 -30.59 -10.93 10.11
N ALA A 9 -29.34 -11.16 10.54
CA ALA A 9 -28.16 -10.56 9.93
C ALA A 9 -27.93 -10.97 8.47
N LYS A 10 -28.49 -12.10 8.04
CA LYS A 10 -28.40 -12.60 6.65
C LYS A 10 -29.50 -12.06 5.74
N ASP A 11 -30.41 -11.26 6.28
CA ASP A 11 -31.41 -10.51 5.50
C ASP A 11 -30.92 -9.09 5.25
N GLN A 12 -31.29 -8.49 4.11
CA GLN A 12 -30.82 -7.16 3.73
C GLN A 12 -31.32 -6.06 4.69
N GLU A 13 -32.60 -6.07 5.04
CA GLU A 13 -33.17 -5.08 5.97
C GLU A 13 -32.79 -5.41 7.40
N GLY A 14 -32.80 -6.71 7.75
CA GLY A 14 -32.34 -7.22 9.03
C GLY A 14 -30.89 -6.85 9.36
N SER A 15 -29.98 -6.98 8.40
CA SER A 15 -28.58 -6.57 8.55
C SER A 15 -28.45 -5.06 8.81
N ARG A 16 -29.18 -4.22 8.07
CA ARG A 16 -29.19 -2.76 8.30
C ARG A 16 -29.73 -2.41 9.69
N PHE A 17 -30.78 -3.09 10.12
CA PHE A 17 -31.33 -2.93 11.47
C PHE A 17 -30.28 -3.30 12.53
N ILE A 18 -29.60 -4.44 12.38
CA ILE A 18 -28.57 -4.92 13.32
C ILE A 18 -27.40 -3.95 13.37
N GLN A 19 -26.89 -3.49 12.22
CA GLN A 19 -25.80 -2.51 12.16
C GLN A 19 -26.13 -1.26 12.99
N LYS A 20 -27.32 -0.68 12.78
CA LYS A 20 -27.77 0.51 13.52
C LYS A 20 -28.02 0.22 15.00
N ARG A 21 -28.47 -0.99 15.35
CA ARG A 21 -28.67 -1.36 16.75
C ARG A 21 -27.34 -1.51 17.47
N LEU A 22 -26.33 -2.17 16.87
CA LEU A 22 -25.00 -2.36 17.45
C LEU A 22 -24.32 -1.03 17.81
N GLU A 23 -24.50 0.01 16.98
CA GLU A 23 -23.98 1.36 17.25
C GLU A 23 -24.60 2.00 18.52
N LEU A 24 -25.86 1.66 18.82
CA LEU A 24 -26.65 2.25 19.90
C LEU A 24 -26.91 1.24 21.04
N ALA A 25 -26.22 0.11 21.02
CA ALA A 25 -26.47 -1.01 21.92
C ALA A 25 -25.89 -0.71 23.30
N ASP A 26 -26.63 -1.08 24.34
CA ASP A 26 -26.06 -1.16 25.68
C ASP A 26 -25.22 -2.45 25.84
N ALA A 27 -24.58 -2.60 27.01
CA ALA A 27 -23.73 -3.77 27.28
C ALA A 27 -24.51 -5.10 27.17
N SER A 28 -25.76 -5.14 27.63
CA SER A 28 -26.59 -6.35 27.60
C SER A 28 -26.99 -6.72 26.17
N GLU A 29 -27.31 -5.73 25.35
CA GLU A 29 -27.62 -5.95 23.93
C GLU A 29 -26.40 -6.37 23.13
N LEU A 30 -25.21 -5.80 23.41
CA LEU A 30 -23.96 -6.24 22.81
C LEU A 30 -23.63 -7.69 23.20
N GLU A 31 -23.78 -8.05 24.47
CA GLU A 31 -23.62 -9.44 24.94
C GLU A 31 -24.59 -10.38 24.26
N SER A 32 -25.87 -10.00 24.15
CA SER A 32 -26.88 -10.78 23.42
C SER A 32 -26.50 -10.95 21.94
N ALA A 33 -26.00 -9.91 21.28
CA ALA A 33 -25.58 -10.00 19.88
C ALA A 33 -24.33 -10.89 19.74
N PHE A 34 -23.34 -10.72 20.61
CA PHE A 34 -22.11 -11.48 20.62
C PHE A 34 -22.38 -12.99 20.81
N ALA A 35 -23.22 -13.35 21.78
CA ALA A 35 -23.58 -14.73 22.07
C ALA A 35 -24.26 -15.47 20.90
N GLU A 36 -24.92 -14.72 19.99
CA GLU A 36 -25.56 -15.30 18.81
C GLU A 36 -24.67 -15.25 17.55
N VAL A 37 -23.88 -14.19 17.38
CA VAL A 37 -23.05 -13.98 16.19
C VAL A 37 -21.77 -14.82 16.24
N LEU A 38 -21.12 -14.95 17.41
CA LEU A 38 -19.86 -15.69 17.52
C LEU A 38 -20.00 -17.17 17.14
N PRO A 39 -21.00 -17.94 17.61
CA PRO A 39 -21.18 -19.33 17.18
C PRO A 39 -21.51 -19.46 15.69
N ALA A 40 -22.11 -18.44 15.08
CA ALA A 40 -22.48 -18.39 13.67
C ALA A 40 -21.40 -17.71 12.79
N LEU A 41 -20.22 -17.40 13.33
CA LEU A 41 -19.21 -16.56 12.68
C LEU A 41 -18.85 -17.07 11.28
N ARG A 42 -18.58 -18.38 11.14
CA ARG A 42 -18.17 -18.99 9.86
C ARG A 42 -19.20 -18.80 8.75
N ASP A 43 -20.48 -18.81 9.10
CA ASP A 43 -21.56 -18.59 8.13
C ASP A 43 -21.69 -17.11 7.79
N LEU A 44 -21.56 -16.24 8.79
CA LEU A 44 -21.74 -14.80 8.65
C LEU A 44 -20.61 -14.13 7.86
N VAL A 45 -19.35 -14.52 8.07
CA VAL A 45 -18.20 -13.92 7.37
C VAL A 45 -18.23 -14.13 5.85
N ASN A 46 -18.94 -15.15 5.39
CA ASN A 46 -19.11 -15.47 3.96
C ASN A 46 -20.42 -14.92 3.37
N ASP A 47 -21.30 -14.36 4.20
CA ASP A 47 -22.61 -13.87 3.78
C ASP A 47 -22.56 -12.39 3.35
N VAL A 48 -23.24 -12.05 2.26
CA VAL A 48 -23.28 -10.70 1.67
C VAL A 48 -23.84 -9.64 2.63
N TYR A 49 -24.70 -10.04 3.58
CA TYR A 49 -25.29 -9.16 4.59
C TYR A 49 -24.79 -9.50 6.01
N GLY A 50 -24.54 -10.77 6.30
CA GLY A 50 -24.10 -11.25 7.61
C GLY A 50 -22.73 -10.73 8.04
N ASN A 51 -21.83 -10.47 7.08
CA ASN A 51 -20.49 -9.96 7.36
C ASN A 51 -20.52 -8.63 8.14
N PHE A 52 -21.56 -7.81 7.97
CA PHE A 52 -21.68 -6.53 8.66
C PHE A 52 -21.95 -6.67 10.17
N ALA A 53 -22.61 -7.76 10.61
CA ALA A 53 -22.77 -8.03 12.04
C ALA A 53 -21.42 -8.31 12.71
N VAL A 54 -20.54 -9.05 12.02
CA VAL A 54 -19.17 -9.33 12.49
C VAL A 54 -18.34 -8.05 12.54
N GLN A 55 -18.40 -7.22 11.50
CA GLN A 55 -17.74 -5.91 11.49
C GLN A 55 -18.27 -4.99 12.61
N GLY A 56 -19.57 -5.02 12.89
CA GLY A 56 -20.18 -4.27 13.98
C GLY A 56 -19.67 -4.70 15.36
N LEU A 57 -19.48 -6.00 15.60
CA LEU A 57 -18.85 -6.47 16.84
C LEU A 57 -17.38 -6.05 16.95
N LEU A 58 -16.64 -6.06 15.85
CA LEU A 58 -15.25 -5.58 15.83
C LEU A 58 -15.16 -4.07 16.08
N GLU A 59 -16.16 -3.29 15.66
CA GLU A 59 -16.21 -1.84 15.85
C GLU A 59 -16.65 -1.47 17.28
N PHE A 60 -17.80 -2.00 17.72
CA PHE A 60 -18.52 -1.56 18.92
C PHE A 60 -18.42 -2.52 20.12
N GLY A 61 -17.95 -3.75 19.92
CA GLY A 61 -17.78 -4.71 21.01
C GLY A 61 -16.72 -4.28 22.03
N THR A 62 -16.71 -4.93 23.18
CA THR A 62 -15.63 -4.73 24.17
C THR A 62 -14.31 -5.31 23.66
N ASP A 63 -13.17 -4.90 24.22
CA ASP A 63 -11.86 -5.42 23.81
C ASP A 63 -11.79 -6.96 23.92
N ALA A 64 -12.43 -7.54 24.94
CA ALA A 64 -12.54 -8.99 25.11
C ALA A 64 -13.32 -9.65 23.96
N MET A 65 -14.46 -9.08 23.56
CA MET A 65 -15.25 -9.57 22.43
C MET A 65 -14.47 -9.45 21.12
N LYS A 66 -13.82 -8.30 20.88
CA LYS A 66 -13.02 -8.09 19.67
C LYS A 66 -11.90 -9.13 19.59
N LYS A 67 -11.17 -9.34 20.69
CA LYS A 67 -10.11 -10.33 20.79
C LYS A 67 -10.61 -11.74 20.45
N GLU A 68 -11.72 -12.18 21.04
CA GLU A 68 -12.30 -13.51 20.79
C GLU A 68 -12.76 -13.66 19.32
N VAL A 69 -13.34 -12.62 18.72
CA VAL A 69 -13.61 -12.62 17.27
C VAL A 69 -12.31 -12.73 16.47
N GLY A 70 -11.29 -11.96 16.83
CA GLY A 70 -9.97 -12.00 16.19
C GLY A 70 -9.32 -13.38 16.24
N GLU A 71 -9.34 -14.04 17.39
CA GLU A 71 -8.84 -15.42 17.57
C GLU A 71 -9.59 -16.42 16.68
N ASN A 72 -10.91 -16.29 16.57
CA ASN A 72 -11.70 -17.15 15.68
C ASN A 72 -11.44 -16.87 14.19
N LEU A 73 -11.19 -15.61 13.81
CA LEU A 73 -10.81 -15.25 12.45
C LEU A 73 -9.41 -15.77 12.08
N ALA A 74 -8.49 -15.82 13.04
CA ALA A 74 -7.10 -16.25 12.84
C ALA A 74 -6.99 -17.67 12.23
N VAL A 75 -7.95 -18.56 12.54
CA VAL A 75 -7.97 -19.96 12.06
C VAL A 75 -7.92 -20.06 10.53
N ASP A 76 -8.64 -19.18 9.83
CA ASP A 76 -8.77 -19.19 8.37
C ASP A 76 -8.43 -17.82 7.74
N ILE A 77 -7.66 -16.97 8.44
CA ILE A 77 -7.49 -15.55 8.10
C ILE A 77 -6.94 -15.30 6.69
N VAL A 78 -6.02 -16.16 6.23
CA VAL A 78 -5.44 -16.07 4.88
C VAL A 78 -6.50 -16.34 3.81
N SER A 79 -7.30 -17.40 4.00
CA SER A 79 -8.42 -17.73 3.12
C SER A 79 -9.48 -16.62 3.13
N LEU A 80 -9.82 -16.10 4.31
CA LEU A 80 -10.77 -14.99 4.46
C LEU A 80 -10.29 -13.72 3.76
N SER A 81 -8.99 -13.42 3.82
CA SER A 81 -8.40 -12.24 3.20
C SER A 81 -8.57 -12.21 1.67
N SER A 82 -8.67 -13.38 1.04
CA SER A 82 -8.85 -13.49 -0.41
C SER A 82 -10.32 -13.37 -0.85
N LYS A 83 -11.27 -13.32 0.10
CA LYS A 83 -12.71 -13.21 -0.18
C LYS A 83 -13.17 -11.76 -0.21
N ALA A 84 -14.14 -11.45 -1.09
CA ALA A 84 -14.65 -10.08 -1.27
C ALA A 84 -15.25 -9.46 0.02
N TYR A 85 -15.93 -10.25 0.85
CA TYR A 85 -16.46 -9.81 2.15
C TYR A 85 -15.48 -10.07 3.29
N GLY A 86 -14.80 -11.22 3.27
CA GLY A 86 -13.83 -11.61 4.29
C GLY A 86 -12.67 -10.61 4.42
N CYS A 87 -12.17 -10.06 3.31
CA CYS A 87 -11.10 -9.07 3.35
C CYS A 87 -11.50 -7.78 4.07
N ARG A 88 -12.80 -7.42 4.06
CA ARG A 88 -13.33 -6.25 4.76
C ARG A 88 -13.39 -6.49 6.26
N ILE A 89 -13.81 -7.69 6.66
CA ILE A 89 -13.81 -8.11 8.06
C ILE A 89 -12.39 -8.16 8.62
N VAL A 90 -11.45 -8.75 7.87
CA VAL A 90 -10.04 -8.81 8.31
C VAL A 90 -9.43 -7.41 8.41
N GLN A 91 -9.69 -6.51 7.45
CA GLN A 91 -9.26 -5.12 7.55
C GLN A 91 -9.87 -4.42 8.77
N LYS A 92 -11.15 -4.65 9.07
CA LYS A 92 -11.81 -4.11 10.25
C LYS A 92 -11.18 -4.65 11.54
N ALA A 93 -10.86 -5.94 11.60
CA ALA A 93 -10.16 -6.53 12.75
C ALA A 93 -8.77 -5.88 12.95
N ILE A 94 -8.02 -5.67 11.87
CA ILE A 94 -6.71 -5.00 11.94
C ILE A 94 -6.85 -3.55 12.44
N GLU A 95 -7.93 -2.86 12.11
CA GLU A 95 -8.18 -1.48 12.56
C GLU A 95 -8.53 -1.39 14.04
N THR A 96 -9.23 -2.38 14.59
CA THR A 96 -9.89 -2.26 15.90
C THR A 96 -9.32 -3.12 17.02
N LEU A 97 -8.54 -4.16 16.69
CA LEU A 97 -7.86 -4.99 17.68
C LEU A 97 -6.68 -4.26 18.33
N ASP A 98 -6.28 -4.73 19.52
CA ASP A 98 -5.02 -4.32 20.12
C ASP A 98 -3.85 -4.66 19.19
N LYS A 99 -2.81 -3.85 19.22
CA LYS A 99 -1.68 -3.99 18.30
C LYS A 99 -0.94 -5.32 18.46
N ASN A 100 -0.90 -5.91 19.66
CA ASN A 100 -0.30 -7.22 19.87
C ASN A 100 -1.13 -8.35 19.23
N ASP A 101 -2.46 -8.23 19.27
CA ASP A 101 -3.34 -9.18 18.59
C ASP A 101 -3.18 -9.05 17.07
N VAL A 102 -3.10 -7.82 16.53
CA VAL A 102 -2.80 -7.58 15.11
C VAL A 102 -1.45 -8.17 14.70
N ALA A 103 -0.40 -7.97 15.51
CA ALA A 103 0.92 -8.56 15.25
C ALA A 103 0.86 -10.10 15.23
N SER A 104 0.04 -10.70 16.08
CA SER A 104 -0.19 -12.15 16.09
C SER A 104 -0.89 -12.61 14.81
N LEU A 105 -1.85 -11.84 14.28
CA LEU A 105 -2.51 -12.14 13.00
C LEU A 105 -1.52 -12.12 11.81
N VAL A 106 -0.54 -11.21 11.79
CA VAL A 106 0.49 -11.17 10.73
C VAL A 106 1.23 -12.51 10.61
N SER A 107 1.54 -13.14 11.74
CA SER A 107 2.28 -14.41 11.75
C SER A 107 1.57 -15.54 10.98
N SER A 108 0.24 -15.48 10.85
CA SER A 108 -0.57 -16.46 10.11
C SER A 108 -0.38 -16.39 8.59
N PHE A 109 0.22 -15.30 8.07
CA PHE A 109 0.48 -15.11 6.65
C PHE A 109 1.84 -15.66 6.21
N LYS A 110 2.68 -16.11 7.14
CA LYS A 110 4.03 -16.60 6.83
C LYS A 110 4.00 -17.73 5.78
N GLY A 111 4.76 -17.55 4.71
CA GLY A 111 4.82 -18.46 3.56
C GLY A 111 3.69 -18.28 2.54
N GLN A 112 2.79 -17.33 2.75
CA GLN A 112 1.64 -17.03 1.87
C GLN A 112 1.51 -15.53 1.56
N VAL A 113 2.49 -14.70 1.94
CA VAL A 113 2.42 -13.25 1.75
C VAL A 113 2.38 -12.91 0.27
N LEU A 114 3.26 -13.50 -0.54
CA LEU A 114 3.29 -13.23 -1.99
C LEU A 114 1.94 -13.55 -2.66
N SER A 115 1.36 -14.72 -2.37
CA SER A 115 0.03 -15.07 -2.89
C SER A 115 -1.05 -14.07 -2.48
N CYS A 116 -0.97 -13.54 -1.25
CA CYS A 116 -1.91 -12.51 -0.80
C CYS A 116 -1.69 -11.17 -1.51
N ILE A 117 -0.44 -10.79 -1.81
CA ILE A 117 -0.14 -9.55 -2.53
C ILE A 117 -0.65 -9.61 -3.98
N PHE A 118 -0.58 -10.78 -4.62
CA PHE A 118 -1.08 -10.96 -6.00
C PHE A 118 -2.61 -11.09 -6.08
N ASP A 119 -3.29 -11.37 -4.97
CA ASP A 119 -4.75 -11.49 -4.94
C ASP A 119 -5.47 -10.13 -4.98
N LEU A 120 -6.62 -10.08 -5.66
CA LEU A 120 -7.46 -8.88 -5.83
C LEU A 120 -7.96 -8.29 -4.51
N ASN A 121 -8.21 -9.12 -3.49
CA ASN A 121 -8.76 -8.72 -2.19
C ASN A 121 -7.67 -8.68 -1.11
N ALA A 122 -6.84 -9.71 -1.02
CA ALA A 122 -5.89 -9.89 0.08
C ALA A 122 -4.74 -8.86 0.04
N ASN A 123 -4.43 -8.26 -1.12
CA ASN A 123 -3.44 -7.19 -1.20
C ASN A 123 -3.81 -5.99 -0.30
N HIS A 124 -5.10 -5.73 -0.10
CA HIS A 124 -5.58 -4.68 0.79
C HIS A 124 -5.35 -5.01 2.27
N VAL A 125 -5.43 -6.30 2.62
CA VAL A 125 -5.12 -6.78 3.98
C VAL A 125 -3.64 -6.60 4.28
N ILE A 126 -2.74 -7.00 3.37
CA ILE A 126 -1.29 -6.79 3.51
C ILE A 126 -0.98 -5.30 3.68
N GLN A 127 -1.54 -4.43 2.83
CA GLN A 127 -1.39 -2.99 2.96
C GLN A 127 -1.91 -2.44 4.30
N LYS A 128 -2.99 -3.00 4.83
CA LYS A 128 -3.57 -2.59 6.11
C LYS A 128 -2.65 -2.94 7.29
N PHE A 129 -2.04 -4.12 7.31
CA PHE A 129 -1.04 -4.49 8.31
C PHE A 129 0.11 -3.49 8.36
N LEU A 130 0.67 -3.14 7.19
CA LEU A 130 1.77 -2.17 7.09
C LEU A 130 1.38 -0.82 7.69
N THR A 131 0.20 -0.30 7.35
CA THR A 131 -0.26 0.99 7.88
C THR A 131 -0.51 0.95 9.38
N VAL A 132 -1.12 -0.11 9.90
CA VAL A 132 -1.55 -0.17 11.31
C VAL A 132 -0.40 -0.50 12.25
N ILE A 133 0.52 -1.39 11.87
CA ILE A 133 1.67 -1.77 12.70
C ILE A 133 2.76 -0.68 12.69
N ASN A 134 2.95 0.04 11.58
CA ASN A 134 3.92 1.15 11.56
C ASN A 134 3.56 2.28 12.54
N LEU A 135 2.32 2.34 13.06
CA LEU A 135 1.94 3.26 14.14
C LEU A 135 2.45 2.82 15.52
N ALA A 136 2.97 1.59 15.65
CA ALA A 136 3.46 0.99 16.89
C ALA A 136 4.91 0.51 16.73
N LEU A 137 5.87 1.42 16.95
CA LEU A 137 7.31 1.19 16.80
C LEU A 137 7.81 -0.11 17.43
N SER A 138 7.29 -0.49 18.60
CA SER A 138 7.68 -1.70 19.33
C SER A 138 7.31 -3.01 18.62
N LEU A 139 6.44 -2.97 17.62
CA LEU A 139 5.93 -4.14 16.90
C LEU A 139 6.45 -4.22 15.46
N THR A 140 7.35 -3.33 15.07
CA THR A 140 7.93 -3.28 13.71
C THR A 140 8.49 -4.65 13.28
N GLN A 141 9.11 -5.41 14.19
CA GLN A 141 9.63 -6.77 13.91
C GLN A 141 8.57 -7.78 13.46
N SER A 142 7.30 -7.60 13.84
CA SER A 142 6.23 -8.49 13.35
C SER A 142 6.03 -8.40 11.84
N LEU A 143 6.43 -7.28 11.22
CA LEU A 143 6.38 -7.10 9.77
C LEU A 143 7.49 -7.85 9.04
N ASP A 144 8.49 -8.42 9.71
CA ASP A 144 9.52 -9.24 9.05
C ASP A 144 8.91 -10.39 8.26
N VAL A 145 7.79 -10.95 8.73
CA VAL A 145 7.02 -11.97 7.99
C VAL A 145 6.64 -11.49 6.59
N ILE A 146 6.24 -10.22 6.45
CA ILE A 146 5.87 -9.61 5.17
C ILE A 146 7.11 -9.18 4.40
N VAL A 147 8.04 -8.51 5.07
CA VAL A 147 9.20 -7.88 4.43
C VAL A 147 10.16 -8.93 3.88
N ASP A 148 10.38 -10.05 4.59
CA ASP A 148 11.25 -11.14 4.14
C ASP A 148 10.79 -11.71 2.79
N GLU A 149 9.49 -11.93 2.62
CA GLU A 149 8.92 -12.40 1.35
C GLU A 149 8.97 -11.32 0.26
N VAL A 150 8.66 -10.06 0.62
CA VAL A 150 8.70 -8.94 -0.34
C VAL A 150 10.09 -8.71 -0.92
N ILE A 151 11.14 -8.75 -0.10
CA ILE A 151 12.50 -8.50 -0.59
C ILE A 151 13.00 -9.64 -1.48
N ASN A 152 12.58 -10.89 -1.21
CA ASN A 152 12.96 -12.04 -2.03
C ASN A 152 12.38 -11.99 -3.45
N ASP A 153 11.29 -11.25 -3.66
CA ASP A 153 10.60 -11.14 -4.96
C ASP A 153 10.39 -9.67 -5.39
N CYS A 154 11.30 -8.79 -4.96
CA CYS A 154 11.11 -7.34 -5.03
C CYS A 154 10.87 -6.82 -6.45
N GLU A 155 11.64 -7.30 -7.44
CA GLU A 155 11.51 -6.83 -8.82
C GLU A 155 10.16 -7.21 -9.44
N GLU A 156 9.71 -8.45 -9.27
CA GLU A 156 8.41 -8.92 -9.76
C GLU A 156 7.27 -8.13 -9.13
N LEU A 157 7.32 -7.93 -7.81
CA LEU A 157 6.35 -7.13 -7.08
C LEU A 157 6.30 -5.69 -7.57
N CYS A 158 7.45 -5.05 -7.82
CA CYS A 158 7.50 -3.68 -8.34
C CYS A 158 6.81 -3.54 -9.71
N LYS A 159 6.85 -4.60 -10.54
CA LYS A 159 6.24 -4.65 -11.87
C LYS A 159 4.80 -5.18 -11.87
N HIS A 160 4.25 -5.46 -10.69
CA HIS A 160 2.89 -5.97 -10.54
C HIS A 160 1.87 -4.88 -10.18
N ALA A 161 0.63 -5.01 -10.68
CA ALA A 161 -0.45 -4.04 -10.48
C ALA A 161 -0.79 -3.78 -9.00
N TYR A 162 -0.68 -4.81 -8.16
CA TYR A 162 -0.91 -4.72 -6.70
C TYR A 162 0.40 -4.71 -5.91
N GLY A 163 1.41 -5.45 -6.37
CA GLY A 163 2.70 -5.55 -5.68
C GLY A 163 3.39 -4.21 -5.55
N CYS A 164 3.34 -3.38 -6.59
CA CYS A 164 3.95 -2.05 -6.57
C CYS A 164 3.37 -1.18 -5.46
N ARG A 165 2.10 -1.36 -5.06
CA ARG A 165 1.46 -0.58 -3.98
C ARG A 165 1.94 -1.00 -2.60
N VAL A 166 2.27 -2.27 -2.42
CA VAL A 166 2.86 -2.80 -1.18
C VAL A 166 4.29 -2.29 -1.04
N VAL A 167 5.10 -2.38 -2.09
CA VAL A 167 6.48 -1.86 -2.09
C VAL A 167 6.49 -0.35 -1.87
N GLN A 168 5.61 0.41 -2.54
CA GLN A 168 5.50 1.86 -2.31
C GLN A 168 5.19 2.21 -0.86
N ARG A 169 4.30 1.46 -0.19
CA ARG A 169 4.01 1.68 1.25
C ARG A 169 5.21 1.43 2.14
N LEU A 170 5.97 0.37 1.87
CA LEU A 170 7.20 0.07 2.61
C LEU A 170 8.26 1.14 2.40
N VAL A 171 8.37 1.68 1.18
CA VAL A 171 9.27 2.79 0.87
C VAL A 171 8.82 4.11 1.52
N GLU A 172 7.51 4.40 1.56
CA GLU A 172 6.97 5.68 2.05
C GLU A 172 6.82 5.75 3.57
N HIS A 173 6.44 4.64 4.20
CA HIS A 173 6.06 4.59 5.60
C HIS A 173 6.81 3.55 6.41
N GLY A 174 7.71 2.78 5.80
CA GLY A 174 8.56 1.84 6.52
C GLY A 174 9.43 2.58 7.55
N LEU A 175 9.61 1.94 8.70
CA LEU A 175 10.51 2.41 9.74
C LEU A 175 11.80 1.59 9.66
N ASP A 176 12.94 2.21 9.95
CA ASP A 176 14.21 1.46 9.95
C ASP A 176 14.20 0.34 11.00
N PRO A 177 14.76 -0.85 10.68
CA PRO A 177 15.55 -1.17 9.49
C PRO A 177 14.74 -1.66 8.26
N ILE A 178 13.40 -1.74 8.34
CA ILE A 178 12.56 -2.27 7.26
C ILE A 178 12.68 -1.44 5.98
N GLN A 179 12.58 -0.11 6.10
CA GLN A 179 12.64 0.78 4.94
C GLN A 179 13.95 0.59 4.19
N SER A 180 15.09 0.63 4.89
CA SER A 180 16.41 0.42 4.32
C SER A 180 16.54 -0.91 3.57
N ARG A 181 16.04 -2.02 4.14
CA ARG A 181 16.07 -3.34 3.48
C ARG A 181 15.29 -3.34 2.16
N VAL A 182 14.14 -2.67 2.12
CA VAL A 182 13.32 -2.59 0.91
C VAL A 182 13.99 -1.68 -0.13
N LEU A 183 14.54 -0.54 0.29
CA LEU A 183 15.29 0.36 -0.59
C LEU A 183 16.49 -0.34 -1.24
N ASP A 184 17.25 -1.13 -0.47
CA ASP A 184 18.39 -1.92 -0.98
C ASP A 184 17.97 -2.87 -2.11
N ASN A 185 16.79 -3.49 -2.00
CA ASN A 185 16.28 -4.40 -3.03
C ASN A 185 15.67 -3.67 -4.23
N VAL A 186 14.99 -2.54 -4.01
CA VAL A 186 14.48 -1.70 -5.11
C VAL A 186 15.63 -1.11 -5.92
N ILE A 187 16.69 -0.62 -5.25
CA ILE A 187 17.84 -0.05 -5.95
C ILE A 187 18.65 -1.11 -6.70
N ALA A 188 18.66 -2.36 -6.23
CA ALA A 188 19.32 -3.46 -6.95
C ALA A 188 18.70 -3.74 -8.34
N CYS A 189 17.40 -3.48 -8.53
CA CYS A 189 16.69 -3.73 -9.79
C CYS A 189 16.17 -2.47 -10.50
N HIS A 190 16.54 -1.27 -10.03
CA HIS A 190 15.94 0.00 -10.43
C HIS A 190 15.96 0.29 -11.94
N GLU A 191 17.02 -0.12 -12.65
CA GLU A 191 17.15 0.13 -14.09
C GLU A 191 15.96 -0.46 -14.87
N SER A 192 15.49 -1.63 -14.45
CA SER A 192 14.37 -2.33 -15.07
C SER A 192 12.99 -1.77 -14.68
N LEU A 193 12.95 -0.88 -13.68
CA LEU A 193 11.72 -0.31 -13.13
C LEU A 193 11.41 1.08 -13.72
N ILE A 194 12.43 1.81 -14.18
CA ILE A 194 12.29 3.21 -14.61
C ILE A 194 11.24 3.38 -15.72
N ASP A 195 11.21 2.49 -16.71
CA ASP A 195 10.28 2.53 -17.84
C ASP A 195 9.18 1.46 -17.77
N ASP A 196 9.10 0.72 -16.66
CA ASP A 196 8.02 -0.25 -16.43
C ASP A 196 6.70 0.45 -16.10
N LYS A 197 5.58 -0.16 -16.52
CA LYS A 197 4.21 0.36 -16.32
C LYS A 197 3.86 0.63 -14.85
N PHE A 198 4.40 -0.14 -13.91
CA PHE A 198 4.14 -0.01 -12.48
C PHE A 198 5.41 0.40 -11.71
N GLY A 199 6.57 -0.14 -12.10
CA GLY A 199 7.86 0.13 -11.49
C GLY A 199 8.23 1.61 -11.44
N ASN A 200 7.84 2.40 -12.46
CA ASN A 200 8.12 3.84 -12.49
C ASN A 200 7.55 4.58 -11.27
N TYR A 201 6.41 4.11 -10.73
CA TYR A 201 5.82 4.69 -9.52
C TYR A 201 6.59 4.31 -8.25
N VAL A 202 7.17 3.10 -8.21
CA VAL A 202 8.06 2.69 -7.11
C VAL A 202 9.32 3.55 -7.11
N ILE A 203 9.94 3.76 -8.28
CA ILE A 203 11.11 4.66 -8.42
C ILE A 203 10.74 6.10 -8.04
N GLY A 204 9.59 6.60 -8.48
CA GLY A 204 9.12 7.93 -8.09
C GLY A 204 8.95 8.07 -6.57
N ARG A 205 8.50 7.02 -5.87
CA ARG A 205 8.42 7.03 -4.40
C ARG A 205 9.79 6.95 -3.74
N LEU A 206 10.70 6.10 -4.23
CA LEU A 206 12.09 6.08 -3.78
C LEU A 206 12.74 7.45 -3.92
N ILE A 207 12.46 8.18 -5.01
CA ILE A 207 12.98 9.53 -5.20
C ILE A 207 12.40 10.49 -4.15
N ALA A 208 11.12 10.40 -3.84
CA ALA A 208 10.45 11.30 -2.90
C ALA A 208 10.91 11.13 -1.45
N CYS A 209 11.14 9.90 -0.97
CA CYS A 209 11.37 9.62 0.45
C CYS A 209 12.55 8.67 0.75
N GLY A 210 13.27 8.19 -0.27
CA GLY A 210 14.43 7.32 -0.09
C GLY A 210 15.71 8.06 0.29
N ARG A 211 16.82 7.33 0.34
CA ARG A 211 18.12 7.88 0.74
C ARG A 211 18.75 8.68 -0.41
N LYS A 212 19.73 9.52 -0.08
CA LYS A 212 20.36 10.41 -1.07
C LYS A 212 21.14 9.61 -2.11
N GLU A 213 21.86 8.60 -1.67
CA GLU A 213 22.63 7.64 -2.45
C GLU A 213 21.76 6.86 -3.44
N ASP A 214 20.54 6.47 -3.04
CA ASP A 214 19.59 5.80 -3.93
C ASP A 214 19.16 6.74 -5.06
N ARG A 215 18.83 8.01 -4.73
CA ARG A 215 18.55 9.04 -5.74
C ARG A 215 19.73 9.29 -6.67
N GLU A 216 20.95 9.31 -6.14
CA GLU A 216 22.16 9.50 -6.95
C GLU A 216 22.36 8.36 -7.95
N ALA A 217 22.05 7.12 -7.58
CA ALA A 217 22.06 5.99 -8.50
C ALA A 217 21.02 6.15 -9.61
N ILE A 218 19.78 6.59 -9.31
CA ILE A 218 18.78 6.87 -10.35
C ILE A 218 19.27 7.97 -11.31
N VAL A 219 19.82 9.07 -10.78
CA VAL A 219 20.37 10.16 -11.62
C VAL A 219 21.47 9.64 -12.54
N LYS A 220 22.36 8.76 -12.04
CA LYS A 220 23.43 8.17 -12.83
C LYS A 220 22.89 7.36 -14.01
N THR A 221 21.84 6.56 -13.79
CA THR A 221 21.18 5.77 -14.83
C THR A 221 20.50 6.66 -15.88
N MET A 222 19.92 7.78 -15.45
CA MET A 222 19.25 8.71 -16.36
C MET A 222 20.19 9.63 -17.14
N SER A 223 21.39 9.88 -16.61
CA SER A 223 22.38 10.78 -17.20
C SER A 223 22.79 10.32 -18.61
N GLY A 224 22.79 11.26 -19.56
CA GLY A 224 23.03 11.03 -20.99
C GLY A 224 21.81 10.53 -21.76
N ASN A 225 20.69 10.25 -21.09
CA ASN A 225 19.45 9.74 -21.69
C ASN A 225 18.20 10.52 -21.25
N VAL A 226 18.32 11.69 -20.62
CA VAL A 226 17.18 12.45 -20.06
C VAL A 226 16.14 12.74 -21.14
N LEU A 227 16.55 13.21 -22.32
CA LEU A 227 15.63 13.45 -23.44
C LEU A 227 14.88 12.19 -23.87
N LYS A 228 15.56 11.03 -23.90
CA LYS A 228 14.94 9.75 -24.25
C LYS A 228 13.89 9.35 -23.20
N PHE A 229 14.24 9.47 -21.92
CA PHE A 229 13.33 9.13 -20.82
C PHE A 229 12.14 10.10 -20.73
N SER A 230 12.33 11.38 -20.99
CA SER A 230 11.24 12.35 -21.00
C SER A 230 10.17 12.07 -22.06
N LYS A 231 10.55 11.45 -23.18
CA LYS A 231 9.62 11.06 -24.25
C LYS A 231 9.00 9.68 -24.05
N ASN A 232 9.38 8.95 -23.01
CA ASN A 232 8.80 7.66 -22.68
C ASN A 232 7.65 7.86 -21.68
N LYS A 233 6.49 7.25 -21.96
CA LYS A 233 5.26 7.40 -21.16
C LYS A 233 5.43 7.11 -19.66
N GLN A 234 6.28 6.15 -19.32
CA GLN A 234 6.52 5.69 -17.95
C GLN A 234 7.68 6.46 -17.32
N ALA A 235 8.81 6.50 -18.02
CA ALA A 235 10.03 7.11 -17.49
C ALA A 235 9.94 8.64 -17.38
N SER A 236 9.05 9.30 -18.12
CA SER A 236 8.79 10.74 -17.96
C SER A 236 8.41 11.09 -16.53
N ASN A 237 7.61 10.23 -15.87
CA ASN A 237 7.22 10.40 -14.47
C ASN A 237 8.43 10.36 -13.52
N VAL A 238 9.44 9.56 -13.85
CA VAL A 238 10.69 9.48 -13.08
C VAL A 238 11.51 10.76 -13.24
N VAL A 239 11.57 11.32 -14.45
CA VAL A 239 12.22 12.63 -14.68
C VAL A 239 11.50 13.72 -13.88
N GLU A 240 10.17 13.76 -13.91
CA GLU A 240 9.37 14.70 -13.13
C GLU A 240 9.60 14.55 -11.63
N ALA A 241 9.68 13.32 -11.13
CA ALA A 241 9.98 13.05 -9.72
C ALA A 241 11.37 13.57 -9.32
N MET A 242 12.38 13.39 -10.18
CA MET A 242 13.73 13.95 -9.95
C MET A 242 13.74 15.47 -9.94
N LEU A 243 12.99 16.12 -10.84
CA LEU A 243 12.85 17.57 -10.86
C LEU A 243 12.15 18.09 -9.60
N GLN A 244 11.16 17.36 -9.09
CA GLN A 244 10.39 17.76 -7.91
C GLN A 244 11.12 17.51 -6.59
N HIS A 245 11.73 16.35 -6.42
CA HIS A 245 12.24 15.88 -5.12
C HIS A 245 13.76 15.70 -5.07
N GLY A 246 14.44 15.76 -6.22
CA GLY A 246 15.91 15.77 -6.25
C GLY A 246 16.46 17.01 -5.53
N ASP A 247 17.61 16.83 -4.89
CA ASP A 247 18.34 17.96 -4.31
C ASP A 247 18.84 18.93 -5.40
N VAL A 248 19.37 20.08 -4.98
CA VAL A 248 19.84 21.14 -5.89
C VAL A 248 20.86 20.61 -6.91
N ALA A 249 21.78 19.74 -6.50
CA ALA A 249 22.82 19.21 -7.38
C ALA A 249 22.24 18.18 -8.37
N GLN A 250 21.37 17.29 -7.89
CA GLN A 250 20.69 16.28 -8.69
C GLN A 250 19.78 16.94 -9.74
N ARG A 251 18.96 17.91 -9.33
CA ARG A 251 18.07 18.67 -10.20
C ARG A 251 18.85 19.43 -11.26
N LYS A 252 19.95 20.11 -10.88
CA LYS A 252 20.80 20.83 -11.81
C LYS A 252 21.37 19.93 -12.92
N LYS A 253 21.78 18.70 -12.59
CA LYS A 253 22.27 17.73 -13.60
C LYS A 253 21.19 17.41 -14.63
N ILE A 254 19.97 17.11 -14.18
CA ILE A 254 18.83 16.81 -15.06
C ILE A 254 18.51 18.02 -15.94
N LEU A 255 18.40 19.21 -15.36
CA LEU A 255 18.11 20.46 -16.09
C LEU A 255 19.19 20.79 -17.14
N GLN A 256 20.47 20.66 -16.79
CA GLN A 256 21.57 20.92 -17.73
C GLN A 256 21.50 20.02 -18.97
N GLU A 257 21.10 18.76 -18.80
CA GLU A 257 20.95 17.85 -19.91
C GLU A 257 19.70 18.15 -20.75
N MET A 258 18.58 18.52 -20.12
CA MET A 258 17.37 18.96 -20.81
C MET A 258 17.59 20.20 -21.67
N LEU A 259 18.42 21.13 -21.19
CA LEU A 259 18.75 22.39 -21.86
C LEU A 259 19.94 22.27 -22.82
N ASN A 260 20.53 21.08 -22.98
CA ASN A 260 21.72 20.92 -23.79
C ASN A 260 21.40 21.14 -25.27
N VAL A 261 22.02 22.14 -25.88
CA VAL A 261 21.80 22.52 -27.28
C VAL A 261 22.82 21.79 -28.15
N SER A 262 22.36 20.80 -28.92
CA SER A 262 23.17 20.21 -29.98
C SER A 262 23.11 21.07 -31.24
N VAL A 263 24.27 21.48 -31.75
CA VAL A 263 24.43 22.34 -32.95
C VAL A 263 23.87 21.68 -34.23
N ARG A 264 23.57 20.38 -34.20
CA ARG A 264 23.19 19.57 -35.39
C ARG A 264 21.75 19.06 -35.40
N THR A 265 20.97 19.33 -34.36
CA THR A 265 19.59 18.82 -34.21
C THR A 265 18.66 19.90 -33.68
N VAL A 266 17.35 19.72 -33.86
CA VAL A 266 16.32 20.51 -33.17
C VAL A 266 16.67 20.56 -31.68
N SER A 267 16.63 21.75 -31.06
CA SER A 267 16.90 21.94 -29.64
C SER A 267 16.11 20.92 -28.81
N ALA A 268 16.74 20.28 -27.83
CA ALA A 268 16.10 19.29 -26.97
C ALA A 268 14.80 19.83 -26.38
N VAL A 269 14.79 21.11 -25.99
CA VAL A 269 13.60 21.83 -25.50
C VAL A 269 12.47 21.86 -26.52
N VAL A 270 12.73 22.23 -27.78
CA VAL A 270 11.70 22.26 -28.82
C VAL A 270 11.15 20.85 -29.04
N SER A 271 12.04 19.86 -29.11
CA SER A 271 11.63 18.47 -29.29
C SER A 271 10.82 17.92 -28.13
N MET A 272 11.05 18.38 -26.90
CA MET A 272 10.24 18.01 -25.74
C MET A 272 8.89 18.72 -25.72
N ALA A 273 8.83 19.99 -26.16
CA ALA A 273 7.60 20.78 -26.19
C ALA A 273 6.55 20.21 -27.17
N GLU A 274 7.00 19.58 -28.24
CA GLU A 274 6.15 18.95 -29.26
C GLU A 274 5.78 17.49 -28.93
N ASP A 275 6.43 16.88 -27.94
CA ASP A 275 6.21 15.47 -27.58
C ASP A 275 5.09 15.32 -26.54
N GLN A 276 4.26 14.30 -26.70
CA GLN A 276 3.06 14.05 -25.87
C GLN A 276 3.34 13.80 -24.38
N TYR A 277 4.56 13.41 -24.00
CA TYR A 277 4.95 13.17 -22.60
C TYR A 277 5.98 14.21 -22.13
N ALA A 278 6.97 14.52 -22.96
CA ALA A 278 8.07 15.37 -22.55
C ALA A 278 7.64 16.84 -22.31
N ASN A 279 6.50 17.27 -22.85
CA ASN A 279 5.93 18.60 -22.57
C ASN A 279 5.58 18.78 -21.07
N TYR A 280 5.14 17.70 -20.39
CA TYR A 280 4.87 17.72 -18.95
C TYR A 280 6.17 17.86 -18.15
N VAL A 281 7.22 17.17 -18.58
CA VAL A 281 8.57 17.27 -18.00
C VAL A 281 9.12 18.69 -18.12
N LEU A 282 8.97 19.34 -19.28
CA LEU A 282 9.38 20.73 -19.46
C LEU A 282 8.62 21.68 -18.53
N LYS A 283 7.30 21.50 -18.40
CA LYS A 283 6.51 22.30 -17.48
C LYS A 283 7.03 22.16 -16.04
N LYS A 284 7.31 20.92 -15.63
CA LYS A 284 7.85 20.63 -14.30
C LYS A 284 9.23 21.24 -14.09
N ALA A 285 10.07 21.25 -15.12
CA ALA A 285 11.38 21.89 -15.07
C ALA A 285 11.28 23.40 -14.87
N MET A 286 10.34 24.08 -15.54
CA MET A 286 10.08 25.51 -15.34
C MET A 286 9.63 25.78 -13.90
N ASP A 287 8.63 25.03 -13.40
CA ASP A 287 8.16 25.15 -12.01
C ASP A 287 9.31 24.97 -11.00
N ALA A 288 10.23 24.05 -11.28
CA ALA A 288 11.36 23.73 -10.39
C ALA A 288 12.49 24.78 -10.43
N ILE A 289 12.58 25.57 -11.51
CA ILE A 289 13.49 26.73 -11.63
C ILE A 289 12.91 27.91 -10.86
N ASP A 290 11.63 28.22 -11.07
CA ASP A 290 10.94 29.33 -10.40
C ASP A 290 10.96 29.20 -8.86
N GLN A 291 10.90 27.96 -8.36
CA GLN A 291 11.01 27.66 -6.92
C GLN A 291 12.44 27.75 -6.37
N GLY A 292 13.46 27.64 -7.22
CA GLY A 292 14.88 27.71 -6.83
C GLY A 292 15.46 29.12 -6.84
N GLU A 293 14.71 30.10 -7.34
CA GLU A 293 15.08 31.53 -7.37
C GLU A 293 14.51 32.33 -6.16
N GLN A 294 13.89 31.66 -5.19
CA GLN A 294 13.47 32.20 -3.87
C GLN A 294 14.37 31.67 -2.75
#